data_AF-A0A448MTA5-F1
#
_entry.id   AF-A0A448MTA5-F1
#
_cell.length_a   1.000
_cell.length_b   1.000
_cell.length_c   1.000
_cell.angle_alpha   90.00
_cell.angle_beta   90.00
_cell.angle_gamma   90.00
#
_symmetry.space_group_name_H-M   'P 1'
#
loop_
_entity.id
_entity.type
_entity.pdbx_description
1 polymer ?
#
loop_
_entity_poly.entity_id
_entity_poly.type
_entity_poly.pdbx_seq_one_letter_code
_entity_poly.pdbx_strand_id
1 'polypeptide(L)'
;MFKFFVFSTALFLSFSSYGEQFVSLTLCSDRLLAELARPDQIVAQSSYSKNPLMMLDKVNTNKPTLEPQLTALLPYLDKTIFINEAFYPQLVEELKKLGAKVIPVNDVPQTFDELFALILKLGKITGNEIHAEHLVKTLKSQNFTLNQPLTDTLMLSDTGVVESNFPQYSALLNLLGLTPLKMPFTAQNFPSKKCCLPNQMY
;
A
#
# COMPACT_ATOMS: atom_id res chain seq x y z
N MET A 1 -32.03 19.42 59.67
CA MET A 1 -32.36 19.47 58.23
C MET A 1 -31.21 18.79 57.47
N PHE A 2 -31.33 17.49 57.17
CA PHE A 2 -30.24 16.70 56.55
C PHE A 2 -30.31 16.85 55.03
N LYS A 3 -29.24 17.34 54.42
CA LYS A 3 -29.13 17.58 52.97
C LYS A 3 -28.44 16.37 52.34
N PHE A 4 -29.21 15.48 51.72
CA PHE A 4 -28.66 14.36 50.96
C PHE A 4 -28.08 14.88 49.63
N PHE A 5 -26.77 14.74 49.46
CA PHE A 5 -26.11 14.93 48.17
C PHE A 5 -26.29 13.64 47.36
N VAL A 6 -27.13 13.70 46.32
CA VAL A 6 -27.28 12.62 45.35
C VAL A 6 -26.15 12.77 44.33
N PHE A 7 -25.16 11.87 44.39
CA PHE A 7 -24.16 11.74 43.34
C PHE A 7 -24.70 10.85 42.23
N SER A 8 -24.99 11.44 41.08
CA SER A 8 -25.35 10.70 39.87
C SER A 8 -24.06 10.25 39.18
N THR A 9 -23.75 8.96 39.25
CA THR A 9 -22.64 8.35 38.52
C THR A 9 -23.14 7.91 37.15
N ALA A 10 -22.74 8.62 36.11
CA ALA A 10 -22.98 8.21 34.73
C ALA A 10 -21.91 7.18 34.32
N LEU A 11 -22.33 5.94 34.11
CA LEU A 11 -21.49 4.89 33.55
C LEU A 11 -21.40 5.08 32.03
N PHE A 12 -20.32 5.70 31.55
CA PHE A 12 -20.02 5.75 30.12
C PHE A 12 -19.53 4.37 29.69
N LEU A 13 -20.47 3.52 29.24
CA LEU A 13 -20.13 2.31 28.49
C LEU A 13 -19.57 2.74 27.14
N SER A 14 -18.24 2.83 27.03
CA SER A 14 -17.57 2.87 25.75
C SER A 14 -17.80 1.52 25.06
N PHE A 15 -18.88 1.42 24.29
CA PHE A 15 -19.00 0.36 23.31
C PHE A 15 -17.89 0.63 22.29
N SER A 16 -16.76 -0.08 22.42
CA SER A 16 -15.85 -0.26 21.31
C SER A 16 -16.65 -0.97 20.22
N SER A 17 -17.27 -0.20 19.32
CA SER A 17 -17.66 -0.70 18.02
C SER A 17 -16.37 -1.22 17.41
N TYR A 18 -16.13 -2.53 17.51
CA TYR A 18 -15.02 -3.18 16.85
C TYR A 18 -15.31 -3.01 15.36
N GLY A 19 -14.67 -1.99 14.78
CA GLY A 19 -14.74 -1.75 13.35
C GLY A 19 -14.27 -2.98 12.61
N GLU A 20 -14.63 -3.05 11.33
CA GLU A 20 -14.19 -4.15 10.47
C GLU A 20 -12.68 -4.37 10.58
N GLN A 21 -12.28 -5.63 10.67
CA GLN A 21 -10.90 -6.07 10.89
C GLN A 21 -10.33 -6.68 9.60
N PHE A 22 -9.05 -6.44 9.36
CA PHE A 22 -8.37 -6.68 8.10
C PHE A 22 -7.13 -7.55 8.26
N VAL A 23 -6.99 -8.48 7.32
CA VAL A 23 -5.77 -9.23 7.06
C VAL A 23 -5.20 -8.77 5.73
N SER A 24 -3.90 -8.53 5.69
CA SER A 24 -3.18 -8.14 4.48
C SER A 24 -2.15 -9.20 4.11
N LEU A 25 -2.00 -9.50 2.81
CA LEU A 25 -1.18 -10.61 2.32
C LEU A 25 -0.13 -10.23 1.27
N THR A 26 -0.01 -8.95 0.92
CA THR A 26 0.99 -8.47 -0.05
C THR A 26 1.61 -7.16 0.40
N LEU A 27 2.79 -6.81 -0.15
CA LEU A 27 3.45 -5.54 0.15
C LEU A 27 2.55 -4.32 -0.14
N CYS A 28 1.90 -4.29 -1.31
CA CYS A 28 1.02 -3.18 -1.69
C CYS A 28 -0.18 -3.05 -0.76
N SER A 29 -0.81 -4.19 -0.39
CA SER A 29 -1.93 -4.18 0.56
C SER A 29 -1.47 -3.80 1.97
N ASP A 30 -0.29 -4.24 2.40
CA ASP A 30 0.26 -3.91 3.72
C ASP A 30 0.45 -2.41 3.87
N ARG A 31 1.06 -1.77 2.86
CA ARG A 31 1.30 -0.32 2.87
C ARG A 31 0.01 0.48 2.78
N LEU A 32 -0.91 0.10 1.91
CA LEU A 32 -2.20 0.79 1.77
C LEU A 32 -3.04 0.68 3.04
N LEU A 33 -3.10 -0.49 3.67
CA LEU A 33 -3.81 -0.65 4.93
C LEU A 33 -3.12 0.07 6.09
N ALA A 34 -1.79 0.03 6.18
CA ALA A 34 -1.07 0.79 7.21
C ALA A 34 -1.20 2.31 7.05
N GLU A 35 -1.52 2.80 5.86
CA GLU A 35 -1.83 4.21 5.61
C GLU A 35 -3.29 4.56 5.91
N LEU A 36 -4.24 3.68 5.57
CA LEU A 36 -5.68 4.01 5.56
C LEU A 36 -6.46 3.49 6.75
N ALA A 37 -6.11 2.32 7.28
CA ALA A 37 -6.82 1.68 8.38
C ALA A 37 -6.26 2.15 9.72
N ARG A 38 -7.11 2.19 10.76
CA ARG A 38 -6.61 2.39 12.12
C ARG A 38 -5.81 1.16 12.57
N PRO A 39 -4.79 1.33 13.42
CA PRO A 39 -3.94 0.22 13.85
C PRO A 39 -4.70 -0.95 14.49
N ASP A 40 -5.83 -0.71 15.16
CA ASP A 40 -6.70 -1.73 15.76
C ASP A 40 -7.50 -2.54 14.74
N GLN A 41 -7.71 -2.00 13.53
CA GLN A 41 -8.40 -2.70 12.45
C GLN A 41 -7.49 -3.71 11.75
N ILE A 42 -6.16 -3.58 11.84
CA ILE A 42 -5.23 -4.53 11.22
C ILE A 42 -4.91 -5.64 12.23
N VAL A 43 -5.32 -6.86 11.91
CA VAL A 43 -5.12 -8.03 12.78
C VAL A 43 -3.97 -8.93 12.34
N ALA A 44 -3.59 -8.91 11.06
CA ALA A 44 -2.42 -9.59 10.54
C ALA A 44 -1.95 -8.97 9.21
N GLN A 45 -0.68 -9.14 8.88
CA GLN A 45 -0.06 -8.59 7.67
C GLN A 45 0.84 -9.64 6.99
N SER A 46 1.34 -9.34 5.78
CA SER A 46 2.23 -10.26 5.08
C SER A 46 3.64 -10.32 5.71
N SER A 47 4.46 -11.27 5.28
CA SER A 47 5.88 -11.32 5.69
C SER A 47 6.70 -10.09 5.26
N TYR A 48 6.29 -9.38 4.20
CA TYR A 48 6.92 -8.14 3.77
C TYR A 48 6.78 -7.00 4.80
N SER A 49 5.73 -7.02 5.62
CA SER A 49 5.40 -5.95 6.58
C SER A 49 6.49 -5.66 7.62
N LYS A 50 7.37 -6.61 7.89
CA LYS A 50 8.49 -6.44 8.85
C LYS A 50 9.77 -5.88 8.21
N ASN A 51 9.83 -5.76 6.89
CA ASN A 51 11.03 -5.31 6.19
C ASN A 51 11.06 -3.77 6.10
N PRO A 52 12.01 -3.08 6.77
CA PRO A 52 12.10 -1.61 6.75
C PRO A 52 12.36 -1.03 5.35
N LEU A 53 13.09 -1.75 4.50
CA LEU A 53 13.38 -1.31 3.14
C LEU A 53 12.13 -1.29 2.25
N MET A 54 11.16 -2.16 2.55
CA MET A 54 9.94 -2.28 1.76
C MET A 54 8.79 -1.41 2.31
N MET A 55 8.68 -1.35 3.64
CA MET A 55 7.60 -0.65 4.33
C MET A 55 7.91 0.82 4.66
N LEU A 56 9.16 1.25 4.52
CA LEU A 56 9.63 2.60 4.87
C LEU A 56 9.26 2.96 6.31
N ASP A 57 8.37 3.94 6.50
CA ASP A 57 7.90 4.43 7.80
C ASP A 57 6.75 3.60 8.39
N LYS A 58 6.26 2.57 7.69
CA LYS A 58 5.09 1.75 8.06
C LYS A 58 5.43 0.34 8.52
N VAL A 59 6.61 0.15 9.10
CA VAL A 59 7.08 -1.18 9.54
C VAL A 59 6.14 -1.78 10.59
N ASN A 60 5.68 -3.00 10.36
CA ASN A 60 4.91 -3.77 11.31
C ASN A 60 5.81 -4.23 12.48
N THR A 61 5.46 -3.79 13.69
CA THR A 61 6.20 -4.12 14.91
C THR A 61 5.45 -5.06 15.85
N ASN A 62 4.14 -5.23 15.67
CA ASN A 62 3.29 -5.87 16.68
C ASN A 62 2.19 -6.79 16.13
N LYS A 63 1.98 -6.85 14.81
CA LYS A 63 0.98 -7.72 14.19
C LYS A 63 1.60 -9.05 13.77
N PRO A 64 0.87 -10.17 13.89
CA PRO A 64 1.30 -11.44 13.33
C PRO A 64 1.51 -11.31 11.81
N THR A 65 2.50 -12.04 11.31
CA THR A 65 2.79 -12.15 9.88
C THR A 65 2.25 -13.46 9.35
N LEU A 66 1.56 -13.41 8.21
CA LEU A 66 0.96 -14.59 7.57
C LEU A 66 1.57 -14.80 6.19
N GLU A 67 1.75 -16.07 5.85
CA GLU A 67 1.99 -16.50 4.48
C GLU A 67 0.65 -16.64 3.73
N PRO A 68 0.62 -16.38 2.41
CA PRO A 68 -0.58 -16.51 1.59
C PRO A 68 -0.89 -17.99 1.34
N GLN A 69 -1.36 -18.67 2.39
CA GLN A 69 -1.72 -20.09 2.39
C GLN A 69 -3.04 -20.27 3.14
N LEU A 70 -3.89 -21.17 2.65
CA LEU A 70 -5.23 -21.36 3.19
C LEU A 70 -5.22 -21.71 4.68
N THR A 71 -4.34 -22.63 5.09
CA THR A 71 -4.22 -23.11 6.47
C THR A 71 -3.88 -21.99 7.46
N ALA A 72 -3.04 -21.04 7.05
CA ALA A 72 -2.68 -19.87 7.85
C ALA A 72 -3.84 -18.87 8.00
N LEU A 73 -4.80 -18.89 7.06
CA LEU A 73 -5.93 -17.97 7.00
C LEU A 73 -7.21 -18.50 7.64
N LEU A 74 -7.29 -19.81 7.94
CA LEU A 74 -8.45 -20.42 8.62
C LEU A 74 -8.87 -19.68 9.91
N PRO A 75 -7.95 -19.21 10.77
CA PRO A 75 -8.33 -18.45 11.98
C PRO A 75 -8.89 -17.05 11.71
N TYR A 76 -8.84 -16.57 10.46
CA TYR A 76 -9.18 -15.22 10.06
C TYR A 76 -10.33 -15.17 9.03
N LEU A 77 -11.07 -16.26 8.83
CA LEU A 77 -12.15 -16.33 7.85
C LEU A 77 -13.30 -15.35 8.14
N ASP A 78 -13.45 -14.91 9.39
CA ASP A 78 -14.41 -13.89 9.82
C ASP A 78 -13.91 -12.44 9.58
N LYS A 79 -12.69 -12.28 9.06
CA LYS A 79 -12.07 -10.98 8.75
C LYS A 79 -12.13 -10.71 7.26
N THR A 80 -11.87 -9.47 6.89
CA THR A 80 -11.73 -9.09 5.48
C THR A 80 -10.28 -9.25 5.03
N ILE A 81 -10.08 -10.06 4.00
CA ILE A 81 -8.75 -10.45 3.51
C ILE A 81 -8.41 -9.65 2.26
N PHE A 82 -7.33 -8.88 2.34
CA PHE A 82 -6.74 -8.13 1.24
C PHE A 82 -5.63 -8.96 0.59
N ILE A 83 -5.76 -9.24 -0.70
CA ILE A 83 -4.84 -10.10 -1.45
C ILE A 83 -4.76 -9.70 -2.91
N ASN A 84 -3.62 -9.92 -3.56
CA ASN A 84 -3.50 -9.77 -5.01
C ASN A 84 -4.01 -11.05 -5.69
N GLU A 85 -5.18 -10.99 -6.29
CA GLU A 85 -5.84 -12.11 -6.98
C GLU A 85 -5.10 -12.53 -8.25
N ALA A 86 -4.34 -11.63 -8.88
CA ALA A 86 -3.52 -11.99 -10.04
C ALA A 86 -2.36 -12.92 -9.66
N PHE A 87 -1.83 -12.80 -8.43
CA PHE A 87 -0.75 -13.66 -7.93
C PHE A 87 -1.26 -14.92 -7.23
N TYR A 88 -2.43 -14.85 -6.59
CA TYR A 88 -2.97 -15.96 -5.78
C TYR A 88 -4.41 -16.36 -6.19
N PRO A 89 -4.69 -16.65 -7.47
CA PRO A 89 -6.06 -16.87 -7.94
C PRO A 89 -6.73 -18.09 -7.28
N GLN A 90 -5.97 -19.18 -7.11
CA GLN A 90 -6.48 -20.42 -6.48
C GLN A 90 -6.85 -20.21 -5.01
N LEU A 91 -5.98 -19.53 -4.25
CA LEU A 91 -6.24 -19.22 -2.85
C LEU A 91 -7.47 -18.32 -2.70
N VAL A 92 -7.64 -17.32 -3.57
CA VAL A 92 -8.82 -16.46 -3.57
C VAL A 92 -10.10 -17.27 -3.81
N GLU A 93 -10.08 -18.20 -4.75
CA GLU A 93 -11.22 -19.09 -5.02
C GLU A 93 -11.57 -19.95 -3.80
N GLU A 94 -10.57 -20.57 -3.17
CA GLU A 94 -10.75 -21.38 -1.97
C GLU A 94 -11.33 -20.58 -0.80
N LEU A 95 -10.80 -19.37 -0.55
CA LEU A 95 -11.31 -18.47 0.49
C LEU A 95 -12.76 -18.07 0.23
N LYS A 96 -13.12 -17.74 -1.03
CA LYS A 96 -14.51 -17.43 -1.42
C LYS A 96 -15.44 -18.62 -1.22
N LYS A 97 -15.00 -19.85 -1.53
CA LYS A 97 -15.77 -21.09 -1.27
C LYS A 97 -16.06 -21.31 0.21
N LEU A 98 -15.15 -20.89 1.08
CA LEU A 98 -15.31 -20.94 2.54
C LEU A 98 -16.10 -19.75 3.12
N GLY A 99 -16.59 -18.84 2.27
CA GLY A 99 -17.38 -17.69 2.69
C GLY A 99 -16.58 -16.50 3.23
N ALA A 100 -15.25 -16.49 3.06
CA ALA A 100 -14.42 -15.37 3.49
C ALA A 100 -14.70 -14.12 2.65
N LYS A 101 -14.67 -12.95 3.29
CA LYS A 101 -14.75 -11.66 2.60
C LYS A 101 -13.39 -11.30 2.02
N VAL A 102 -13.23 -11.43 0.71
CA VAL A 102 -11.97 -11.14 0.01
C VAL A 102 -12.06 -9.85 -0.79
N ILE A 103 -11.08 -8.98 -0.64
CA ILE A 103 -10.93 -7.74 -1.41
C ILE A 103 -9.66 -7.84 -2.24
N PRO A 104 -9.78 -7.91 -3.59
CA PRO A 104 -8.61 -7.94 -4.45
C PRO A 104 -7.94 -6.57 -4.46
N VAL A 105 -6.67 -6.54 -4.06
CA VAL A 105 -5.76 -5.40 -4.25
C VAL A 105 -4.68 -5.84 -5.21
N ASN A 106 -5.01 -5.71 -6.48
CA ASN A 106 -4.12 -6.02 -7.60
C ASN A 106 -3.32 -4.76 -7.94
N ASP A 107 -2.16 -4.94 -8.58
CA ASP A 107 -1.32 -3.85 -9.10
C ASP A 107 -1.94 -3.25 -10.38
N VAL A 108 -3.22 -2.89 -10.30
CA VAL A 108 -4.08 -2.43 -11.40
C VAL A 108 -3.96 -0.94 -11.67
N PRO A 109 -3.87 -0.03 -10.66
CA PRO A 109 -3.78 1.40 -10.95
C PRO A 109 -2.53 1.72 -11.77
N GLN A 110 -2.74 2.19 -13.01
CA GLN A 110 -1.69 2.63 -13.92
C GLN A 110 -1.60 4.15 -14.03
N THR A 111 -2.54 4.86 -13.40
CA THR A 111 -2.58 6.33 -13.37
C THR A 111 -2.80 6.84 -11.95
N PHE A 112 -2.49 8.11 -11.71
CA PHE A 112 -2.74 8.73 -10.41
C PHE A 112 -4.23 8.80 -10.07
N ASP A 113 -5.08 9.06 -11.06
CA ASP A 113 -6.52 9.10 -10.83
C ASP A 113 -7.07 7.73 -10.43
N GLU A 114 -6.55 6.65 -11.02
CA GLU A 114 -6.88 5.29 -10.59
C GLU A 114 -6.35 4.99 -9.19
N LEU A 115 -5.15 5.46 -8.84
CA LEU A 115 -4.61 5.31 -7.50
C LEU A 115 -5.45 6.09 -6.46
N PHE A 116 -5.84 7.33 -6.77
CA PHE A 116 -6.69 8.13 -5.91
C PHE A 116 -8.08 7.50 -5.76
N ALA A 117 -8.65 6.97 -6.85
CA ALA A 117 -9.90 6.23 -6.79
C ALA A 117 -9.78 4.97 -5.92
N LEU A 118 -8.66 4.25 -6.00
CA LEU A 118 -8.38 3.12 -5.11
C LEU A 118 -8.30 3.57 -3.65
N ILE A 119 -7.55 4.63 -3.34
CA ILE A 119 -7.42 5.19 -1.99
C ILE A 119 -8.81 5.53 -1.41
N LEU A 120 -9.65 6.24 -2.17
CA LEU A 120 -11.01 6.60 -1.72
C LEU A 120 -11.89 5.36 -1.51
N LYS A 121 -11.81 4.38 -2.42
CA LYS A 121 -12.53 3.11 -2.28
C LYS A 121 -12.10 2.37 -1.01
N LEU A 122 -10.80 2.32 -0.72
CA LEU A 122 -10.27 1.69 0.48
C LEU A 122 -10.62 2.47 1.75
N GLY A 123 -10.68 3.81 1.68
CA GLY A 123 -11.22 4.65 2.75
C GLY A 123 -12.64 4.23 3.12
N LYS A 124 -13.51 4.03 2.12
CA LYS A 124 -14.89 3.55 2.33
C LYS A 124 -14.96 2.14 2.91
N ILE A 125 -14.13 1.22 2.41
CA ILE A 125 -14.08 -0.15 2.91
C ILE A 125 -13.63 -0.19 4.38
N THR A 126 -12.68 0.65 4.74
CA THR A 126 -12.11 0.68 6.10
C THR A 126 -12.92 1.54 7.08
N GLY A 127 -13.90 2.31 6.58
CA GLY A 127 -14.65 3.28 7.37
C GLY A 127 -13.79 4.48 7.82
N ASN A 128 -12.79 4.85 7.00
CA ASN A 128 -11.87 5.96 7.24
C ASN A 128 -11.89 6.94 6.04
N GLU A 129 -13.08 7.23 5.51
CA GLU A 129 -13.28 8.07 4.32
C GLU A 129 -12.66 9.45 4.46
N ILE A 130 -12.85 10.12 5.60
CA ILE A 130 -12.30 11.46 5.85
C ILE A 130 -10.77 11.46 5.73
N HIS A 131 -10.12 10.42 6.26
CA HIS A 131 -8.66 10.28 6.17
C HIS A 131 -8.22 10.03 4.73
N ALA A 132 -8.91 9.15 4.00
CA ALA A 132 -8.62 8.90 2.58
C ALA A 132 -8.80 10.15 1.70
N GLU A 133 -9.87 10.92 1.92
CA GLU A 133 -10.12 12.18 1.22
C GLU A 133 -9.03 13.22 1.50
N HIS A 134 -8.64 13.34 2.77
CA HIS A 134 -7.54 14.21 3.16
C HIS A 134 -6.22 13.79 2.51
N LEU A 135 -5.90 12.49 2.53
CA LEU A 135 -4.69 11.95 1.89
C LEU A 135 -4.67 12.26 0.40
N VAL A 136 -5.76 12.01 -0.34
CA VAL A 136 -5.85 12.33 -1.77
C VAL A 136 -5.68 13.83 -2.00
N LYS A 137 -6.30 14.69 -1.17
CA LYS A 137 -6.15 16.14 -1.28
C LYS A 137 -4.69 16.57 -1.05
N THR A 138 -4.03 16.00 -0.04
CA THR A 138 -2.61 16.25 0.24
C THR A 138 -1.75 15.83 -0.95
N LEU A 139 -1.93 14.61 -1.46
CA LEU A 139 -1.19 14.11 -2.62
C LEU A 139 -1.42 14.99 -3.86
N LYS A 140 -2.65 15.38 -4.16
CA LYS A 140 -2.94 16.30 -5.29
C LYS A 140 -2.33 17.69 -5.13
N SER A 141 -2.13 18.15 -3.91
CA SER A 141 -1.52 19.45 -3.62
C SER A 141 0.02 19.43 -3.68
N GLN A 142 0.63 18.25 -3.68
CA GLN A 142 2.08 18.12 -3.80
C GLN A 142 2.46 18.38 -5.27
N ASN A 143 3.22 19.44 -5.48
CA ASN A 143 3.86 19.70 -6.78
C ASN A 143 5.04 18.74 -6.93
N PHE A 144 4.77 17.53 -7.42
CA PHE A 144 5.79 16.51 -7.63
C PHE A 144 6.72 16.76 -8.82
N THR A 145 6.45 17.79 -9.62
CA THR A 145 7.20 18.04 -10.85
C THR A 145 8.61 18.54 -10.54
N LEU A 146 9.60 17.70 -10.85
CA LEU A 146 10.96 18.15 -11.04
C LEU A 146 10.97 18.86 -12.39
N ASN A 147 10.61 20.14 -12.42
CA ASN A 147 10.62 20.98 -13.65
C ASN A 147 12.06 21.19 -14.14
N GLN A 148 12.70 20.13 -14.64
CA GLN A 148 14.03 20.17 -15.22
C GLN A 148 13.96 19.90 -16.72
N PRO A 149 14.67 20.70 -17.54
CA PRO A 149 14.69 20.51 -18.98
C PRO A 149 15.44 19.21 -19.33
N LEU A 150 14.74 18.29 -20.00
CA LEU A 150 15.26 17.09 -20.67
C LEU A 150 16.00 16.08 -19.78
N THR A 151 15.27 15.07 -19.29
CA THR A 151 15.86 13.92 -18.60
C THR A 151 15.36 12.62 -19.21
N ASP A 152 16.09 12.13 -20.21
CA ASP A 152 16.11 10.69 -20.49
C ASP A 152 16.53 10.00 -19.18
N THR A 153 15.63 9.28 -18.53
CA THR A 153 15.77 8.81 -17.15
C THR A 153 16.03 7.31 -17.11
N LEU A 154 17.15 6.95 -16.46
CA LEU A 154 17.49 5.57 -16.12
C LEU A 154 17.05 5.29 -14.68
N MET A 155 16.30 4.21 -14.48
CA MET A 155 15.95 3.73 -13.15
C MET A 155 16.84 2.54 -12.77
N LEU A 156 17.41 2.59 -11.57
CA LEU A 156 18.27 1.54 -11.02
C LEU A 156 17.69 1.05 -9.69
N SER A 157 17.71 -0.26 -9.49
CA SER A 157 17.54 -0.93 -8.21
C SER A 157 18.88 -1.53 -7.75
N ASP A 158 18.89 -2.06 -6.54
CA ASP A 158 19.97 -2.92 -6.03
C ASP A 158 20.22 -4.16 -6.92
N THR A 159 19.21 -4.60 -7.66
CA THR A 159 19.26 -5.74 -8.60
C THR A 159 19.60 -5.38 -10.04
N GLY A 160 19.77 -4.09 -10.37
CA GLY A 160 20.20 -3.64 -11.70
C GLY A 160 19.25 -2.62 -12.32
N VAL A 161 19.11 -2.65 -13.65
CA VAL A 161 18.23 -1.71 -14.36
C VAL A 161 16.77 -2.09 -14.16
N VAL A 162 15.96 -1.09 -13.80
CA VAL A 162 14.51 -1.20 -13.77
C VAL A 162 13.96 -0.84 -15.14
N GLU A 163 13.12 -1.72 -15.68
CA GLU A 163 12.42 -1.50 -16.95
C GLU A 163 11.35 -0.41 -16.78
N SER A 164 11.78 0.85 -16.96
CA SER A 164 10.94 2.05 -16.77
C SER A 164 9.72 2.13 -17.70
N ASN A 165 9.67 1.27 -18.71
CA ASN A 165 8.52 1.13 -19.61
C ASN A 165 7.34 0.39 -18.97
N PHE A 166 7.55 -0.31 -17.85
CA PHE A 166 6.43 -0.93 -17.15
C PHE A 166 5.47 0.13 -16.64
N PRO A 167 4.15 -0.09 -16.75
CA PRO A 167 3.12 0.91 -16.45
C PRO A 167 3.30 1.65 -15.11
N GLN A 168 3.62 0.94 -14.02
CA GLN A 168 3.83 1.51 -12.70
C GLN A 168 5.04 2.46 -12.60
N TYR A 169 6.11 2.19 -13.35
CA TYR A 169 7.30 3.02 -13.38
C TYR A 169 7.14 4.20 -14.34
N SER A 170 6.48 3.97 -15.47
CA SER A 170 6.09 5.02 -16.41
C SER A 170 5.20 6.07 -15.74
N ALA A 171 4.21 5.63 -14.94
CA ALA A 171 3.39 6.51 -14.13
C ALA A 171 4.24 7.35 -13.17
N LEU A 172 5.15 6.73 -12.41
CA LEU A 172 6.05 7.45 -11.50
C LEU A 172 6.91 8.50 -12.23
N LEU A 173 7.50 8.16 -13.37
CA LEU A 173 8.31 9.10 -14.15
C LEU A 173 7.48 10.29 -14.63
N ASN A 174 6.28 10.03 -15.17
CA ASN A 174 5.36 11.08 -15.60
C ASN A 174 4.99 12.01 -14.44
N LEU A 175 4.84 11.50 -13.20
CA LEU A 175 4.55 12.31 -12.01
C LEU A 175 5.64 13.35 -11.76
N LEU A 176 6.88 12.91 -11.93
CA LEU A 176 8.07 13.70 -11.65
C LEU A 176 8.43 14.63 -12.81
N GLY A 177 7.66 14.62 -13.91
CA GLY A 177 7.99 15.33 -15.14
C GLY A 177 9.18 14.72 -15.89
N LEU A 178 9.47 13.44 -15.65
CA LEU A 178 10.59 12.70 -16.21
C LEU A 178 10.13 11.80 -17.36
N THR A 179 11.04 11.49 -18.28
CA THR A 179 10.79 10.55 -19.39
C THR A 179 11.77 9.38 -19.32
N PRO A 180 11.36 8.13 -19.61
CA PRO A 180 12.30 7.00 -19.67
C PRO A 180 13.36 7.20 -20.77
N LEU A 181 14.52 6.54 -20.64
CA LEU A 181 15.53 6.51 -21.71
C LEU A 181 14.93 6.07 -23.06
N LYS A 182 15.23 6.79 -24.14
CA LYS A 182 14.82 6.44 -25.52
C LYS A 182 15.35 5.08 -25.99
N MET A 183 16.54 4.70 -25.52
CA MET A 183 17.09 3.36 -25.70
C MET A 183 17.06 2.64 -24.35
N PRO A 184 16.03 1.82 -24.08
CA PRO A 184 15.88 1.16 -22.79
C PRO A 184 16.99 0.14 -22.60
N PHE A 185 17.67 0.20 -21.46
CA PHE A 185 18.48 -0.91 -20.99
C PHE A 185 17.57 -1.93 -20.31
N THR A 186 17.84 -3.21 -20.54
CA THR A 186 17.24 -4.30 -19.78
C THR A 186 18.24 -4.82 -18.77
N ALA A 187 17.79 -5.56 -17.76
CA ALA A 187 18.68 -6.25 -16.83
C ALA A 187 19.72 -7.13 -17.55
N GLN A 188 19.40 -7.63 -18.76
CA GLN A 188 20.26 -8.49 -19.56
C GLN A 188 21.31 -7.72 -20.38
N ASN A 189 21.04 -6.45 -20.73
CA ASN A 189 21.85 -5.66 -21.65
C ASN A 189 22.54 -4.47 -20.99
N PHE A 190 22.45 -4.33 -19.67
CA PHE A 190 23.13 -3.26 -18.94
C PHE A 190 24.61 -3.62 -18.69
N PRO A 191 25.56 -2.95 -19.35
CA PRO A 191 26.97 -3.28 -19.19
C PRO A 191 27.51 -2.65 -17.91
N SER A 192 28.14 -3.46 -17.06
CA SER A 192 28.80 -3.06 -15.80
C SER A 192 29.86 -1.96 -15.93
N LYS A 193 30.22 -1.55 -17.16
CA LYS A 193 31.26 -0.56 -17.49
C LYS A 193 30.77 0.76 -18.12
N LYS A 194 29.45 1.00 -18.32
CA LYS A 194 28.97 2.24 -18.98
C LYS A 194 28.36 3.32 -18.07
N CYS A 195 28.34 3.16 -16.75
CA CYS A 195 28.09 4.29 -15.85
C CYS A 195 29.33 5.19 -15.70
N CYS A 196 29.92 5.61 -16.82
CA CYS A 196 30.74 6.81 -16.85
C CYS A 196 29.77 7.96 -17.10
N LEU A 197 29.38 8.64 -16.01
CA LEU A 197 28.91 10.03 -16.11
C LEU A 197 29.89 10.80 -17.00
N PRO A 198 29.43 11.73 -17.86
CA PRO A 198 30.33 12.70 -18.46
C PRO A 198 30.81 13.65 -17.37
N ASN A 199 31.77 13.22 -16.57
CA ASN A 199 32.75 14.11 -15.96
C ASN A 199 33.97 14.07 -16.86
N GLN A 200 33.99 14.92 -17.89
CA GLN A 200 35.23 15.48 -18.43
C GLN A 200 34.97 16.63 -19.42
N MET A 201 35.50 17.80 -19.05
CA MET A 201 36.04 18.90 -19.88
C MET A 201 35.02 19.66 -20.74
N TYR A 202 34.75 20.95 -20.52
CA TYR A 202 35.63 22.08 -20.20
C TYR A 202 35.01 23.04 -19.16
#